data_AF-A0A131YB16-F1
#
_entry.id   AF-A0A131YB16-F1
#
_cell.length_a   1.000
_cell.length_b   1.000
_cell.length_c   1.000
_cell.angle_alpha   90.00
_cell.angle_beta   90.00
_cell.angle_gamma   90.00
#
_symmetry.space_group_name_H-M   'P 1'
#
loop_
_entity.id
_entity.type
_entity.pdbx_description
1 polymer ?
#
loop_
_entity_poly.entity_id
_entity_poly.type
_entity_poly.pdbx_seq_one_letter_code
_entity_poly.pdbx_strand_id
1 'polypeptide(L)'
;RTWSYPVPVWSTRRSPPQLCRAVLESSGLQEALAEAQRNSDRSAKDLDREARAYLSILAHKFKMPVVRIWGFFLSKLFKRLYDQILVETEGAAELRAACQRCPVVLVPNHRSYLDFLIMSFVTFHLDAPLPCAAAGDNLLSLRWVSSTLRHAGGFFIRRKFGDDCVYRALVTEYLHQMLLDGRHPLEVFVEGTRSRTGKSLPPRTGFVQACLELYRSEKVSDILFVPVSISYDRVLEETLYAREMLGLPKPKETIASLLSARKILGDKFGDIRVGFGTPVSARQTLALDGFSVPQMLTLLVKQQQRGTLSTHFPLACLILGVHKGSASVTTLLAQLNWLAPLAQRSGVRLESEPSALWFHEQVKLHRNFLAIDGDIVHVRVGDPAQGDPDILPQLLLAQYSNEALQWIEPCCKLALCGSRGIEAFRTLNKLLQTEFVYEEWREGDVFRESLDTMSSCDVLLAPEKTKFLASCLEPFLLGLATIADSVALQGSLKEREVVTACQERLRQDVATGRIRSYSPLSLDFIKSSLQCLVALGAGEREQSGFVWKKEVLLEVANDARSFLCQERTLDG
;
A
#
# COMPACT_ATOMS: atom_id res chain seq x y z
N ARG A 1 -19.83 -24.61 -17.08
CA ARG A 1 -19.73 -25.62 -15.99
C ARG A 1 -20.91 -25.40 -15.04
N THR A 2 -21.80 -26.38 -14.87
CA THR A 2 -22.92 -26.35 -13.91
C THR A 2 -22.42 -26.80 -12.54
N TRP A 3 -22.20 -25.83 -11.66
CA TRP A 3 -21.68 -26.06 -10.31
C TRP A 3 -22.85 -26.37 -9.36
N SER A 4 -22.96 -27.61 -8.89
CA SER A 4 -23.89 -27.98 -7.81
C SER A 4 -23.09 -28.20 -6.53
N TYR A 5 -22.75 -27.10 -5.85
CA TYR A 5 -22.25 -27.18 -4.49
C TYR A 5 -23.41 -26.85 -3.53
N PRO A 6 -23.60 -27.61 -2.46
CA PRO A 6 -24.44 -27.16 -1.37
C PRO A 6 -23.86 -25.82 -0.88
N VAL A 7 -24.74 -24.82 -0.71
CA VAL A 7 -24.44 -23.59 0.05
C VAL A 7 -23.63 -24.00 1.27
N PRO A 8 -22.45 -23.40 1.54
CA PRO A 8 -21.57 -23.89 2.60
C PRO A 8 -22.36 -24.06 3.89
N VAL A 9 -22.64 -25.31 4.24
CA VAL A 9 -23.29 -25.63 5.49
C VAL A 9 -22.18 -25.48 6.51
N TRP A 10 -22.08 -24.29 7.10
CA TRP A 10 -21.15 -23.88 8.17
C TRP A 10 -21.29 -24.71 9.47
N SER A 11 -21.61 -26.01 9.36
CA SER A 11 -22.10 -26.91 10.42
C SER A 11 -21.00 -27.37 11.38
N THR A 12 -19.75 -27.44 10.95
CA THR A 12 -18.64 -27.82 11.84
C THR A 12 -17.73 -26.62 12.08
N ARG A 13 -18.15 -25.71 12.96
CA ARG A 13 -17.29 -24.63 13.45
C ARG A 13 -16.11 -25.24 14.21
N ARG A 14 -14.95 -25.37 13.58
CA ARG A 14 -13.79 -25.99 14.21
C ARG A 14 -13.21 -25.07 15.28
N SER A 15 -12.84 -25.66 16.42
CA SER A 15 -11.96 -25.00 17.37
C SER A 15 -10.55 -24.89 16.79
N PRO A 16 -9.70 -23.94 17.24
CA PRO A 16 -8.33 -23.84 16.75
C PRO A 16 -7.53 -25.16 16.84
N PRO A 17 -7.65 -25.99 17.88
CA PRO A 17 -7.00 -27.31 17.90
C PRO A 17 -7.53 -28.28 16.83
N GLN A 18 -8.83 -28.28 16.54
CA GLN A 18 -9.42 -29.11 15.47
C GLN A 18 -8.96 -28.65 14.09
N LEU A 19 -8.83 -27.33 13.89
CA LEU A 19 -8.24 -26.76 12.67
C LEU A 19 -6.80 -27.26 12.50
N CYS A 20 -5.96 -27.15 13.55
CA CYS A 20 -4.60 -27.64 13.50
C CYS A 20 -4.51 -29.15 13.20
N ARG A 21 -5.40 -29.96 13.79
CA ARG A 21 -5.47 -31.39 13.49
C ARG A 21 -5.80 -31.63 12.01
N ALA A 22 -6.79 -30.93 11.46
CA ALA A 22 -7.17 -31.05 10.06
C ALA A 22 -6.03 -30.68 9.10
N VAL A 23 -5.21 -29.68 9.45
CA VAL A 23 -4.01 -29.33 8.67
C VAL A 23 -2.98 -30.46 8.71
N LEU A 24 -2.74 -31.04 9.89
CA LEU A 24 -1.80 -32.17 10.02
C LEU A 24 -2.28 -33.43 9.29
N GLU A 25 -3.58 -33.65 9.19
CA GLU A 25 -4.20 -34.83 8.54
C GLU A 25 -4.47 -34.63 7.03
N SER A 26 -4.19 -33.44 6.50
CA SER A 26 -4.45 -33.10 5.09
C SER A 26 -3.56 -33.89 4.11
N SER A 27 -4.13 -34.27 2.96
CA SER A 27 -3.38 -34.99 1.93
C SER A 27 -2.19 -34.19 1.41
N GLY A 28 -2.37 -32.88 1.17
CA GLY A 28 -1.31 -32.01 0.66
C GLY A 28 -0.09 -31.91 1.57
N LEU A 29 -0.29 -31.85 2.90
CA LEU A 29 0.83 -31.87 3.83
C LEU A 29 1.47 -33.26 3.91
N GLN A 30 0.67 -34.34 3.92
CA GLN A 30 1.21 -35.71 3.98
C GLN A 30 2.05 -36.04 2.74
N GLU A 31 1.64 -35.59 1.56
CA GLU A 31 2.40 -35.71 0.32
C GLU A 31 3.73 -34.94 0.38
N ALA A 32 3.70 -33.70 0.86
CA ALA A 32 4.91 -32.88 1.02
C ALA A 32 5.89 -33.48 2.05
N LEU A 33 5.38 -34.05 3.15
CA LEU A 33 6.20 -34.75 4.13
C LEU A 33 6.83 -36.02 3.54
N ALA A 34 6.08 -36.79 2.75
CA ALA A 34 6.59 -37.98 2.07
C ALA A 34 7.64 -37.63 1.01
N GLU A 35 7.47 -36.52 0.29
CA GLU A 35 8.46 -36.01 -0.66
C GLU A 35 9.73 -35.52 0.05
N ALA A 36 9.58 -34.73 1.12
CA ALA A 36 10.72 -34.29 1.92
C ALA A 36 11.50 -35.47 2.52
N GLN A 37 10.80 -36.54 2.92
CA GLN A 37 11.43 -37.77 3.40
C GLN A 37 12.18 -38.52 2.29
N ARG A 38 11.68 -38.54 1.05
CA ARG A 38 12.39 -39.15 -0.08
C ARG A 38 13.65 -38.39 -0.46
N ASN A 39 13.64 -37.07 -0.28
CA ASN A 39 14.71 -36.17 -0.72
C ASN A 39 15.72 -35.81 0.37
N SER A 40 15.60 -36.37 1.59
CA SER A 40 16.51 -36.07 2.70
C SER A 40 16.63 -37.24 3.69
N ASP A 41 17.74 -37.31 4.44
CA ASP A 41 17.97 -38.35 5.46
C ASP A 41 17.10 -38.19 6.74
N ARG A 42 16.04 -37.37 6.66
CA ARG A 42 15.21 -37.00 7.80
C ARG A 42 14.16 -38.07 8.05
N SER A 43 14.03 -38.53 9.30
CA SER A 43 13.00 -39.51 9.66
C SER A 43 11.59 -38.91 9.57
N ALA A 44 10.59 -39.74 9.26
CA ALA A 44 9.17 -39.33 9.25
C ALA A 44 8.75 -38.69 10.60
N LYS A 45 9.29 -39.20 11.72
CA LYS A 45 9.01 -38.68 13.06
C LYS A 45 9.60 -37.28 13.27
N ASP A 46 10.77 -36.98 12.71
CA ASP A 46 11.39 -35.66 12.82
C ASP A 46 10.66 -34.64 11.95
N LEU A 47 10.20 -35.04 10.76
CA LEU A 47 9.39 -34.22 9.87
C LEU A 47 8.01 -33.90 10.48
N ASP A 48 7.32 -34.88 11.08
CA ASP A 48 6.06 -34.63 11.82
C ASP A 48 6.28 -33.70 13.02
N ARG A 49 7.37 -33.89 13.77
CA ARG A 49 7.73 -32.99 14.88
C ARG A 49 7.97 -31.55 14.39
N GLU A 50 8.67 -31.38 13.28
CA GLU A 50 8.91 -30.08 12.67
C GLU A 50 7.61 -29.43 12.20
N ALA A 51 6.75 -30.16 11.49
CA ALA A 51 5.44 -29.68 11.06
C ALA A 51 4.60 -29.19 12.25
N ARG A 52 4.55 -29.95 13.35
CA ARG A 52 3.87 -29.53 14.58
C ARG A 52 4.48 -28.27 15.18
N ALA A 53 5.81 -28.14 15.17
CA ALA A 53 6.50 -26.95 15.67
C ALA A 53 6.13 -25.72 14.82
N TYR A 54 6.18 -25.84 13.49
CA TYR A 54 5.77 -24.80 12.55
C TYR A 54 4.32 -24.38 12.77
N LEU A 55 3.41 -25.35 12.86
CA LEU A 55 2.00 -25.10 13.09
C LEU A 55 1.73 -24.41 14.43
N SER A 56 2.49 -24.75 15.48
CA SER A 56 2.34 -24.12 16.80
C SER A 56 2.69 -22.63 16.79
N ILE A 57 3.64 -22.23 15.93
CA ILE A 57 4.04 -20.84 15.73
C ILE A 57 3.05 -20.14 14.79
N LEU A 58 2.58 -20.84 13.76
CA LEU A 58 1.71 -20.30 12.74
C LEU A 58 0.29 -20.05 13.27
N ALA A 59 -0.38 -21.07 13.80
CA ALA A 59 -1.83 -21.09 14.00
C ALA A 59 -2.35 -20.06 15.02
N HIS A 60 -3.51 -19.48 14.74
CA HIS A 60 -4.19 -18.60 15.68
C HIS A 60 -4.71 -19.39 16.90
N LYS A 61 -4.99 -18.69 18.00
CA LYS A 61 -5.63 -19.24 19.21
C LYS A 61 -6.89 -18.44 19.54
N PHE A 62 -7.69 -18.16 18.51
CA PHE A 62 -8.84 -17.27 18.56
C PHE A 62 -9.75 -17.52 19.79
N LYS A 63 -10.05 -16.46 20.54
CA LYS A 63 -10.90 -16.47 21.73
C LYS A 63 -11.75 -15.20 21.79
N MET A 64 -13.07 -15.34 21.57
CA MET A 64 -14.01 -14.22 21.66
C MET A 64 -13.95 -13.41 22.97
N PRO A 65 -13.77 -14.01 24.17
CA PRO A 65 -13.62 -13.22 25.39
C PRO A 65 -12.44 -12.25 25.36
N VAL A 66 -11.32 -12.67 24.77
CA VAL A 66 -10.13 -11.81 24.61
C VAL A 66 -10.44 -10.67 23.64
N VAL A 67 -11.10 -10.97 22.51
CA VAL A 67 -11.53 -9.94 21.55
C VAL A 67 -12.44 -8.91 22.21
N ARG A 68 -13.43 -9.33 23.02
CA ARG A 68 -14.34 -8.40 23.72
C ARG A 68 -13.61 -7.48 24.70
N ILE A 69 -12.67 -8.04 25.49
CA ILE A 69 -11.84 -7.26 26.41
C ILE A 69 -11.02 -6.22 25.64
N TRP A 70 -10.35 -6.64 24.57
CA TRP A 70 -9.56 -5.72 23.75
C TRP A 70 -10.40 -4.72 22.98
N GLY A 71 -11.59 -5.09 22.50
CA GLY A 71 -12.54 -4.17 21.86
C GLY A 71 -12.92 -3.02 22.80
N PHE A 72 -13.14 -3.30 24.08
CA PHE A 72 -13.37 -2.26 25.09
C PHE A 72 -12.16 -1.32 25.27
N PHE A 73 -10.95 -1.87 25.36
CA PHE A 73 -9.73 -1.05 25.47
C PHE A 73 -9.46 -0.24 24.20
N LEU A 74 -9.64 -0.83 23.02
CA LEU A 74 -9.51 -0.16 21.73
C LEU A 74 -10.52 0.96 21.58
N SER A 75 -11.77 0.79 22.04
CA SER A 75 -12.77 1.86 22.05
C SER A 75 -12.28 3.08 22.84
N LYS A 76 -11.68 2.87 24.02
CA LYS A 76 -11.09 3.95 24.82
C LYS A 76 -9.86 4.57 24.15
N LEU A 77 -9.02 3.74 23.55
CA LEU A 77 -7.81 4.19 22.86
C LEU A 77 -8.18 5.07 21.66
N PHE A 78 -9.10 4.61 20.80
CA PHE A 78 -9.52 5.34 19.61
C PHE A 78 -10.24 6.63 19.95
N LYS A 79 -11.15 6.65 20.94
CA LYS A 79 -11.76 7.90 21.45
C LYS A 79 -10.75 8.94 21.93
N ARG A 80 -9.60 8.47 22.41
CA ARG A 80 -8.52 9.34 22.89
C ARG A 80 -7.68 9.90 21.75
N LEU A 81 -7.32 9.06 20.77
CA LEU A 81 -6.41 9.41 19.69
C LEU A 81 -7.11 10.10 18.50
N TYR A 82 -8.29 9.62 18.15
CA TYR A 82 -9.05 10.05 16.98
C TYR A 82 -10.33 10.77 17.40
N ASP A 83 -10.89 11.54 16.49
CA ASP A 83 -12.15 12.22 16.69
C ASP A 83 -13.31 11.29 16.29
N GLN A 84 -13.24 10.67 15.11
CA GLN A 84 -14.22 9.70 14.62
C GLN A 84 -13.60 8.53 13.84
N ILE A 85 -14.35 7.44 13.73
CA ILE A 85 -14.10 6.35 12.78
C ILE A 85 -15.32 6.28 11.87
N LEU A 86 -15.16 6.75 10.64
CA LEU A 86 -16.19 6.80 9.62
C LEU A 86 -16.14 5.52 8.81
N VAL A 87 -17.26 4.81 8.72
CA VAL A 87 -17.33 3.53 8.01
C VAL A 87 -18.48 3.55 7.03
N GLU A 88 -18.20 3.10 5.81
CA GLU A 88 -19.23 2.88 4.81
C GLU A 88 -20.14 1.70 5.19
N THR A 89 -21.41 2.00 5.44
CA THR A 89 -22.38 1.01 5.94
C THR A 89 -22.88 0.05 4.85
N GLU A 90 -23.00 0.50 3.60
CA GLU A 90 -23.43 -0.32 2.46
C GLU A 90 -22.43 -1.44 2.16
N GLY A 91 -21.15 -1.10 2.01
CA GLY A 91 -20.09 -2.08 1.76
C GLY A 91 -19.91 -3.07 2.94
N ALA A 92 -20.16 -2.63 4.18
CA ALA A 92 -20.19 -3.53 5.33
C ALA A 92 -21.38 -4.51 5.30
N ALA A 93 -22.54 -4.11 4.75
CA ALA A 93 -23.66 -5.02 4.53
C ALA A 93 -23.35 -6.03 3.43
N GLU A 94 -22.70 -5.60 2.35
CA GLU A 94 -22.25 -6.48 1.27
C GLU A 94 -21.21 -7.50 1.78
N LEU A 95 -20.27 -7.08 2.62
CA LEU A 95 -19.33 -7.99 3.28
C LEU A 95 -20.05 -9.08 4.09
N ARG A 96 -21.06 -8.73 4.88
CA ARG A 96 -21.84 -9.71 5.66
C ARG A 96 -22.54 -10.71 4.74
N ALA A 97 -23.12 -10.24 3.64
CA ALA A 97 -23.76 -11.10 2.65
C ALA A 97 -22.74 -12.00 1.93
N ALA A 98 -21.56 -11.49 1.60
CA ALA A 98 -20.47 -12.24 0.98
C ALA A 98 -20.00 -13.39 1.88
N CYS A 99 -19.77 -13.12 3.17
CA CYS A 99 -19.36 -14.14 4.15
C CYS A 99 -20.41 -15.25 4.37
N GLN A 100 -21.68 -15.03 4.01
CA GLN A 100 -22.70 -16.09 4.09
C GLN A 100 -22.70 -17.00 2.86
N ARG A 101 -22.17 -16.53 1.72
CA ARG A 101 -22.23 -17.20 0.42
C ARG A 101 -20.97 -17.99 0.10
N CYS A 102 -19.80 -17.38 0.31
CA CYS A 102 -18.51 -17.91 -0.10
C CYS A 102 -17.43 -17.61 0.95
N PRO A 103 -16.29 -18.34 0.94
CA PRO A 103 -15.10 -17.91 1.65
C PRO A 103 -14.67 -16.50 1.21
N VAL A 104 -14.33 -15.66 2.19
CA VAL A 104 -13.96 -14.26 1.97
C VAL A 104 -12.51 -14.01 2.39
N VAL A 105 -11.79 -13.25 1.55
CA VAL A 105 -10.48 -12.69 1.85
C VAL A 105 -10.59 -11.16 1.82
N LEU A 106 -10.43 -10.53 2.97
CA LEU A 106 -10.30 -9.07 3.10
C LEU A 106 -8.90 -8.65 2.65
N VAL A 107 -8.86 -7.63 1.80
CA VAL A 107 -7.64 -7.09 1.21
C VAL A 107 -7.57 -5.59 1.54
N PRO A 108 -7.19 -5.20 2.77
CA PRO A 108 -6.94 -3.81 3.11
C PRO A 108 -5.64 -3.27 2.51
N ASN A 109 -5.57 -1.96 2.27
CA ASN A 109 -4.31 -1.25 2.09
C ASN A 109 -3.53 -1.17 3.42
N HIS A 110 -2.21 -1.00 3.36
CA HIS A 110 -1.36 -1.02 4.55
C HIS A 110 -0.60 0.30 4.76
N ARG A 111 -1.03 1.07 5.76
CA ARG A 111 -0.53 2.41 6.10
C ARG A 111 -0.08 2.55 7.55
N SER A 112 -0.65 1.82 8.50
CA SER A 112 -0.34 1.95 9.93
C SER A 112 -0.19 0.60 10.64
N TYR A 113 0.44 0.59 11.82
CA TYR A 113 0.35 -0.53 12.75
C TYR A 113 -1.07 -0.75 13.29
N LEU A 114 -1.97 0.23 13.13
CA LEU A 114 -3.34 0.13 13.58
C LEU A 114 -4.28 -0.57 12.58
N ASP A 115 -3.89 -0.76 11.32
CA ASP A 115 -4.80 -1.21 10.25
C ASP A 115 -5.55 -2.51 10.61
N PHE A 116 -4.83 -3.55 11.03
CA PHE A 116 -5.46 -4.83 11.42
C PHE A 116 -6.31 -4.72 12.70
N LEU A 117 -5.97 -3.79 13.60
CA LEU A 117 -6.78 -3.50 14.80
C LEU A 117 -8.07 -2.79 14.40
N ILE A 118 -7.99 -1.83 13.48
CA ILE A 118 -9.15 -1.12 12.93
C ILE A 118 -10.06 -2.07 12.18
N MET A 119 -9.51 -2.96 11.35
CA MET A 119 -10.30 -4.00 10.67
C MET A 119 -11.06 -4.88 11.65
N SER A 120 -10.36 -5.41 12.66
CA SER A 120 -11.00 -6.22 13.71
C SER A 120 -12.02 -5.42 14.52
N PHE A 121 -11.74 -4.17 14.83
CA PHE A 121 -12.63 -3.30 15.61
C PHE A 121 -13.90 -2.96 14.83
N VAL A 122 -13.78 -2.53 13.58
CA VAL A 122 -14.89 -2.15 12.71
C VAL A 122 -15.80 -3.35 12.43
N THR A 123 -15.22 -4.49 12.03
CA THR A 123 -16.00 -5.72 11.79
C THR A 123 -16.74 -6.19 13.04
N PHE A 124 -16.11 -6.09 14.22
CA PHE A 124 -16.76 -6.39 15.50
C PHE A 124 -17.95 -5.47 15.79
N HIS A 125 -17.85 -4.16 15.51
CA HIS A 125 -18.92 -3.20 15.77
C HIS A 125 -20.08 -3.29 14.78
N LEU A 126 -19.83 -3.82 13.57
CA LEU A 126 -20.82 -3.94 12.51
C LEU A 126 -21.46 -5.33 12.43
N ASP A 127 -21.26 -6.17 13.45
CA ASP A 127 -21.71 -7.56 13.49
C ASP A 127 -21.28 -8.37 12.25
N ALA A 128 -20.12 -8.02 11.68
CA ALA A 128 -19.48 -8.77 10.61
C ALA A 128 -18.53 -9.84 11.19
N PRO A 129 -18.31 -10.97 10.48
CA PRO A 129 -17.34 -11.96 10.91
C PRO A 129 -15.95 -11.36 11.13
N LEU A 130 -15.39 -11.58 12.32
CA LEU A 130 -14.06 -11.12 12.68
C LEU A 130 -12.98 -11.76 11.79
N PRO A 131 -12.10 -10.98 11.17
CA PRO A 131 -11.05 -11.52 10.32
C PRO A 131 -9.94 -12.19 11.13
N CYS A 132 -9.31 -13.18 10.49
CA CYS A 132 -8.04 -13.73 10.93
C CYS A 132 -6.94 -13.16 10.04
N ALA A 133 -6.04 -12.36 10.62
CA ALA A 133 -5.03 -11.61 9.87
C ALA A 133 -3.68 -12.34 9.79
N ALA A 134 -3.08 -12.31 8.60
CA ALA A 134 -1.71 -12.77 8.38
C ALA A 134 -0.71 -11.75 8.94
N ALA A 135 0.05 -12.15 9.95
CA ALA A 135 1.05 -11.32 10.62
C ALA A 135 2.48 -11.78 10.31
N GLY A 136 3.41 -10.83 10.20
CA GLY A 136 4.84 -11.15 10.09
C GLY A 136 5.39 -11.71 11.40
N ASP A 137 6.24 -12.73 11.30
CA ASP A 137 6.97 -13.34 12.42
C ASP A 137 7.81 -12.35 13.25
N ASN A 138 8.20 -11.20 12.68
CA ASN A 138 8.89 -10.13 13.40
C ASN A 138 8.12 -9.62 14.64
N LEU A 139 6.79 -9.74 14.65
CA LEU A 139 5.95 -9.36 15.80
C LEU A 139 6.02 -10.37 16.95
N LEU A 140 6.53 -11.58 16.72
CA LEU A 140 6.70 -12.60 17.77
C LEU A 140 7.68 -12.16 18.85
N SER A 141 8.62 -11.26 18.53
CA SER A 141 9.56 -10.66 19.48
C SER A 141 8.87 -9.96 20.66
N LEU A 142 7.63 -9.48 20.47
CA LEU A 142 6.83 -8.82 21.49
C LEU A 142 5.83 -9.79 22.13
N ARG A 143 6.29 -10.60 23.09
CA ARG A 143 5.52 -11.73 23.69
C ARG A 143 4.07 -11.40 24.07
N TRP A 144 3.82 -10.26 24.72
CA TRP A 144 2.47 -9.86 25.16
C TRP A 144 1.57 -9.44 23.99
N VAL A 145 2.14 -8.70 23.04
CA VAL A 145 1.44 -8.27 21.82
C VAL A 145 1.13 -9.48 20.96
N SER A 146 2.11 -10.33 20.68
CA SER A 146 1.92 -11.52 19.85
C SER A 146 0.93 -12.52 20.45
N SER A 147 0.92 -12.70 21.78
CA SER A 147 -0.10 -13.50 22.47
C SER A 147 -1.51 -12.92 22.29
N THR A 148 -1.65 -11.61 22.43
CA THR A 148 -2.93 -10.91 22.23
C THR A 148 -3.44 -11.07 20.80
N LEU A 149 -2.58 -10.76 19.81
CA LEU A 149 -2.92 -10.90 18.39
C LEU A 149 -3.33 -12.33 18.06
N ARG A 150 -2.62 -13.33 18.59
CA ARG A 150 -2.95 -14.74 18.39
C ARG A 150 -4.35 -15.10 18.90
N HIS A 151 -4.75 -14.55 20.05
CA HIS A 151 -6.09 -14.75 20.60
C HIS A 151 -7.16 -13.92 19.88
N ALA A 152 -6.77 -12.88 19.15
CA ALA A 152 -7.66 -12.06 18.33
C ALA A 152 -7.84 -12.56 16.89
N GLY A 153 -7.12 -13.63 16.47
CA GLY A 153 -7.21 -14.19 15.11
C GLY A 153 -5.94 -14.04 14.27
N GLY A 154 -4.91 -13.37 14.80
CA GLY A 154 -3.61 -13.27 14.16
C GLY A 154 -2.90 -14.63 14.05
N PHE A 155 -2.45 -14.97 12.85
CA PHE A 155 -1.58 -16.12 12.58
C PHE A 155 -0.27 -15.63 11.96
N PHE A 156 0.84 -16.31 12.26
CA PHE A 156 2.18 -15.76 12.00
C PHE A 156 2.88 -16.50 10.86
N ILE A 157 3.25 -15.75 9.82
CA ILE A 157 3.94 -16.27 8.64
C ILE A 157 5.35 -15.66 8.53
N ARG A 158 6.31 -16.46 8.10
CA ARG A 158 7.68 -16.02 7.78
C ARG A 158 7.67 -15.10 6.56
N ARG A 159 8.49 -14.05 6.56
CA ARG A 159 8.61 -13.18 5.37
C ARG A 159 9.22 -13.86 4.15
N LYS A 160 10.08 -14.86 4.37
CA LYS A 160 10.74 -15.66 3.33
C LYS A 160 10.60 -17.13 3.69
N PHE A 161 10.11 -17.93 2.74
CA PHE A 161 9.91 -19.36 2.94
C PHE A 161 11.18 -20.13 2.57
N GLY A 162 11.98 -19.60 1.63
CA GLY A 162 13.13 -20.31 1.07
C GLY A 162 12.71 -21.60 0.37
N ASP A 163 13.58 -22.60 0.45
CA ASP A 163 13.37 -23.94 -0.13
C ASP A 163 12.70 -24.92 0.85
N ASP A 164 12.13 -24.41 1.94
CA ASP A 164 11.40 -25.20 2.93
C ASP A 164 10.02 -25.60 2.39
N CYS A 165 9.98 -26.72 1.66
CA CYS A 165 8.78 -27.27 1.04
C CYS A 165 7.72 -27.67 2.08
N VAL A 166 8.14 -28.19 3.25
CA VAL A 166 7.26 -28.58 4.35
C VAL A 166 6.56 -27.36 4.92
N TYR A 167 7.28 -26.27 5.19
CA TYR A 167 6.69 -25.03 5.65
C TYR A 167 5.72 -24.43 4.63
N ARG A 168 6.08 -24.46 3.35
CA ARG A 168 5.20 -23.98 2.26
C ARG A 168 3.89 -24.74 2.22
N ALA A 169 3.94 -26.08 2.17
CA ALA A 169 2.76 -26.94 2.18
C ALA A 169 1.90 -26.71 3.43
N LEU A 170 2.53 -26.57 4.59
CA LEU A 170 1.84 -26.32 5.86
C LEU A 170 1.11 -24.98 5.89
N VAL A 171 1.73 -23.91 5.41
CA VAL A 171 1.09 -22.58 5.31
C VAL A 171 -0.09 -22.65 4.34
N THR A 172 0.13 -23.18 3.14
CA THR A 172 -0.92 -23.34 2.11
C THR A 172 -2.12 -24.07 2.70
N GLU A 173 -1.88 -25.20 3.34
CA GLU A 173 -2.95 -26.03 3.84
C GLU A 173 -3.64 -25.45 5.08
N TYR A 174 -2.92 -24.68 5.90
CA TYR A 174 -3.56 -23.89 6.95
C TYR A 174 -4.53 -22.85 6.37
N LEU A 175 -4.14 -22.13 5.31
CA LEU A 175 -5.04 -21.20 4.61
C LEU A 175 -6.23 -21.92 3.99
N HIS A 176 -6.01 -23.11 3.43
CA HIS A 176 -7.06 -23.94 2.86
C HIS A 176 -8.10 -24.33 3.92
N GLN A 177 -7.64 -24.84 5.06
CA GLN A 177 -8.53 -25.23 6.15
C GLN A 177 -9.27 -24.04 6.77
N MET A 178 -8.65 -22.86 6.84
CA MET A 178 -9.30 -21.61 7.26
C MET A 178 -10.43 -21.21 6.31
N LEU A 179 -10.19 -21.23 5.00
CA LEU A 179 -11.19 -20.87 3.98
C LEU A 179 -12.33 -21.89 3.91
N LEU A 180 -12.03 -23.18 4.08
CA LEU A 180 -13.03 -24.26 4.12
C LEU A 180 -13.88 -24.22 5.40
N ASP A 181 -13.32 -23.81 6.55
CA ASP A 181 -14.11 -23.56 7.77
C ASP A 181 -15.00 -22.31 7.60
N GLY A 182 -14.46 -21.27 6.95
CA GLY A 182 -15.07 -19.98 6.58
C GLY A 182 -15.91 -19.28 7.65
N ARG A 183 -15.70 -19.65 8.92
CA ARG A 183 -16.19 -18.93 10.09
C ARG A 183 -15.62 -17.52 10.19
N HIS A 184 -14.37 -17.37 9.76
CA HIS A 184 -13.59 -16.14 9.85
C HIS A 184 -13.04 -15.82 8.46
N PRO A 185 -13.29 -14.62 7.91
CA PRO A 185 -12.61 -14.20 6.70
C PRO A 185 -11.10 -14.13 6.95
N LEU A 186 -10.30 -14.40 5.93
CA LEU A 186 -8.87 -14.13 6.00
C LEU A 186 -8.63 -12.65 5.75
N GLU A 187 -7.62 -12.07 6.40
CA GLU A 187 -7.15 -10.71 6.13
C GLU A 187 -5.69 -10.74 5.69
N VAL A 188 -5.40 -10.11 4.55
CA VAL A 188 -4.06 -10.02 3.99
C VAL A 188 -3.79 -8.63 3.41
N PHE A 189 -2.66 -8.06 3.81
CA PHE A 189 -2.09 -6.88 3.18
C PHE A 189 -1.28 -7.31 1.96
N VAL A 190 -1.86 -7.19 0.76
CA VAL A 190 -1.21 -7.64 -0.48
C VAL A 190 0.09 -6.89 -0.79
N GLU A 191 0.28 -5.69 -0.24
CA GLU A 191 1.54 -4.93 -0.30
C GLU A 191 2.70 -5.67 0.41
N GLY A 192 2.40 -6.56 1.37
CA GLY A 192 3.37 -7.33 2.17
C GLY A 192 4.17 -6.50 3.18
N THR A 193 4.09 -5.18 3.13
CA THR A 193 4.68 -4.23 4.08
C THR A 193 3.86 -2.95 4.09
N ARG A 194 3.97 -2.16 5.15
CA ARG A 194 3.41 -0.81 5.22
C ARG A 194 4.13 0.10 4.25
N SER A 195 3.35 0.94 3.57
CA SER A 195 3.88 2.07 2.82
C SER A 195 4.35 3.17 3.76
N ARG A 196 5.59 3.64 3.54
CA ARG A 196 6.17 4.79 4.26
C ARG A 196 5.96 6.10 3.52
N THR A 197 5.65 6.01 2.22
CA THR A 197 5.58 7.14 1.30
C THR A 197 4.15 7.58 1.02
N GLY A 198 3.14 6.90 1.57
CA GLY A 198 1.71 7.11 1.25
C GLY A 198 1.25 6.41 -0.03
N LYS A 199 2.18 5.89 -0.84
CA LYS A 199 1.90 5.18 -2.10
C LYS A 199 1.43 3.74 -1.89
N SER A 200 0.53 3.26 -2.74
CA SER A 200 0.21 1.83 -2.81
C SER A 200 1.38 1.07 -3.42
N LEU A 201 1.83 0.03 -2.74
CA LEU A 201 2.96 -0.76 -3.21
C LEU A 201 2.50 -1.86 -4.19
N PRO A 202 3.39 -2.29 -5.13
CA PRO A 202 3.12 -3.45 -5.97
C PRO A 202 2.78 -4.69 -5.15
N PRO A 203 1.68 -5.40 -5.46
CA PRO A 203 1.19 -6.48 -4.63
C PRO A 203 2.02 -7.77 -4.76
N ARG A 204 2.09 -8.57 -3.69
CA ARG A 204 2.73 -9.88 -3.64
C ARG A 204 1.72 -11.00 -3.94
N THR A 205 2.10 -11.91 -4.82
CA THR A 205 1.21 -12.95 -5.35
C THR A 205 1.02 -14.16 -4.44
N GLY A 206 2.04 -14.54 -3.66
CA GLY A 206 2.11 -15.86 -3.03
C GLY A 206 0.92 -16.24 -2.13
N PHE A 207 0.44 -15.31 -1.28
CA PHE A 207 -0.70 -15.59 -0.40
C PHE A 207 -2.00 -15.82 -1.18
N VAL A 208 -2.27 -14.95 -2.17
CA VAL A 208 -3.47 -15.06 -3.01
C VAL A 208 -3.39 -16.28 -3.92
N GLN A 209 -2.21 -16.62 -4.44
CA GLN A 209 -2.00 -17.86 -5.19
C GLN A 209 -2.37 -19.08 -4.35
N ALA A 210 -1.89 -19.18 -3.11
CA ALA A 210 -2.22 -20.27 -2.20
C ALA A 210 -3.73 -20.35 -1.91
N CYS A 211 -4.42 -19.22 -1.76
CA CYS A 211 -5.88 -19.20 -1.61
C CYS A 211 -6.58 -19.71 -2.88
N LEU A 212 -6.14 -19.26 -4.06
CA LEU A 212 -6.75 -19.64 -5.35
C LEU A 212 -6.51 -21.11 -5.73
N GLU A 213 -5.52 -21.78 -5.15
CA GLU A 213 -5.35 -23.24 -5.32
C GLU A 213 -6.59 -24.01 -4.87
N LEU A 214 -7.28 -23.61 -3.79
CA LEU A 214 -8.54 -24.22 -3.39
C LEU A 214 -9.60 -24.17 -4.49
N TYR A 215 -9.74 -23.00 -5.12
CA TYR A 215 -10.70 -22.79 -6.20
C TYR A 215 -10.30 -23.61 -7.45
N ARG A 216 -9.02 -23.60 -7.82
CA ARG A 216 -8.52 -24.37 -8.98
C ARG A 216 -8.63 -25.88 -8.78
N SER A 217 -8.46 -26.36 -7.55
CA SER A 217 -8.68 -27.77 -7.17
C SER A 217 -10.15 -28.12 -6.96
N GLU A 218 -11.07 -27.20 -7.29
CA GLU A 218 -12.53 -27.38 -7.21
C GLU A 218 -13.04 -27.75 -5.81
N LYS A 219 -12.25 -27.46 -4.76
CA LYS A 219 -12.63 -27.66 -3.35
C LYS A 219 -13.62 -26.59 -2.86
N VAL A 220 -13.68 -25.45 -3.54
CA VAL A 220 -14.64 -24.36 -3.32
C VAL A 220 -15.17 -23.85 -4.66
N SER A 221 -16.43 -23.42 -4.70
CA SER A 221 -17.06 -22.93 -5.94
C SER A 221 -16.61 -21.52 -6.32
N ASP A 222 -16.18 -20.72 -5.34
CA ASP A 222 -15.69 -19.36 -5.51
C ASP A 222 -14.95 -18.89 -4.24
N ILE A 223 -14.14 -17.84 -4.37
CA ILE A 223 -13.54 -17.09 -3.27
C ILE A 223 -13.74 -15.61 -3.58
N LEU A 224 -14.30 -14.87 -2.62
CA LEU A 224 -14.54 -13.44 -2.77
C LEU A 224 -13.41 -12.65 -2.11
N PHE A 225 -12.75 -11.79 -2.89
CA PHE A 225 -11.73 -10.87 -2.40
C PHE A 225 -12.35 -9.49 -2.23
N VAL A 226 -12.39 -8.98 -1.01
CA VAL A 226 -13.01 -7.69 -0.69
C VAL A 226 -11.91 -6.65 -0.47
N PRO A 227 -11.68 -5.72 -1.41
CA PRO A 227 -10.73 -4.65 -1.19
C PRO A 227 -11.26 -3.69 -0.13
N VAL A 228 -10.39 -3.25 0.77
CA VAL A 228 -10.74 -2.31 1.83
C VAL A 228 -9.81 -1.11 1.76
N SER A 229 -10.36 0.10 1.74
CA SER A 229 -9.62 1.34 1.83
C SER A 229 -9.66 1.84 3.27
N ILE A 230 -8.48 2.07 3.86
CA ILE A 230 -8.31 2.71 5.16
C ILE A 230 -7.51 3.98 4.93
N SER A 231 -8.09 5.13 5.28
CA SER A 231 -7.42 6.43 5.26
C SER A 231 -7.46 7.06 6.64
N TYR A 232 -6.47 7.91 6.89
CA TYR A 232 -6.28 8.61 8.15
C TYR A 232 -6.08 10.08 7.82
N ASP A 233 -6.65 10.99 8.62
CA ASP A 233 -6.19 12.37 8.55
C ASP A 233 -4.71 12.42 8.93
N ARG A 234 -4.33 11.76 10.02
CA ARG A 234 -2.94 11.68 10.46
C ARG A 234 -2.56 10.28 10.93
N VAL A 235 -1.50 9.74 10.34
CA VAL A 235 -0.95 8.44 10.72
C VAL A 235 -0.05 8.59 11.96
N LEU A 236 -0.22 7.71 12.95
CA LEU A 236 0.53 7.71 14.22
C LEU A 236 2.05 7.69 13.99
N GLU A 237 2.49 7.00 12.94
CA GLU A 237 3.88 6.71 12.62
C GLU A 237 4.52 7.67 11.61
N GLU A 238 3.82 8.72 11.15
CA GLU A 238 4.32 9.58 10.05
C GLU A 238 5.75 10.11 10.29
N THR A 239 6.10 10.51 11.52
CA THR A 239 7.44 11.03 11.85
C THR A 239 8.49 9.91 11.84
N LEU A 240 8.10 8.71 12.25
CA LEU A 240 8.96 7.53 12.16
C LEU A 240 9.19 7.17 10.68
N TYR A 241 8.16 7.24 9.84
CA TYR A 241 8.28 6.98 8.41
C TYR A 241 9.21 7.97 7.72
N ALA A 242 9.10 9.28 8.00
CA ALA A 242 10.02 10.29 7.48
C ALA A 242 11.50 9.96 7.80
N ARG A 243 11.78 9.49 9.01
CA ARG A 243 13.14 9.06 9.42
C ARG A 243 13.58 7.77 8.74
N GLU A 244 12.70 6.77 8.66
CA GLU A 244 12.98 5.50 7.97
C GLU A 244 13.26 5.72 6.47
N MET A 245 12.55 6.65 5.81
CA MET A 245 12.76 7.01 4.41
C MET A 245 14.16 7.57 4.16
N LEU A 246 14.81 8.20 5.14
CA LEU A 246 16.19 8.68 5.02
C LEU A 246 17.24 7.63 5.41
N GLY A 247 16.82 6.45 5.87
CA GLY A 247 17.74 5.45 6.40
C GLY A 247 18.34 5.79 7.76
N LEU A 248 17.75 6.76 8.47
CA LEU A 248 18.18 7.09 9.83
C LEU A 248 17.97 5.87 10.73
N PRO A 249 18.86 5.65 11.73
CA PRO A 249 18.75 4.51 12.63
C PRO A 249 17.36 4.45 13.24
N LYS A 250 16.71 3.28 13.15
CA LYS A 250 15.41 3.07 13.76
C LYS A 250 15.54 3.38 15.26
N PRO A 251 14.74 4.30 15.81
CA PRO A 251 14.54 4.37 17.25
C PRO A 251 14.17 2.98 17.75
N LYS A 252 14.53 2.62 19.00
CA LYS A 252 14.07 1.38 19.64
C LYS A 252 12.56 1.44 19.97
N GLU A 253 11.75 1.94 19.06
CA GLU A 253 10.33 2.13 19.26
C GLU A 253 9.56 0.92 18.71
N THR A 254 8.77 0.33 19.58
CA THR A 254 7.81 -0.74 19.30
C THR A 254 6.41 -0.15 19.23
N ILE A 255 5.44 -0.89 18.68
CA ILE A 255 4.01 -0.50 18.69
C ILE A 255 3.57 -0.11 20.11
N ALA A 256 4.01 -0.90 21.11
CA ALA A 256 3.71 -0.64 22.51
C ALA A 256 4.35 0.66 23.02
N SER A 257 5.60 0.95 22.66
CA SER A 257 6.25 2.19 23.10
C SER A 257 5.62 3.42 22.45
N LEU A 258 5.26 3.35 21.16
CA LEU A 258 4.53 4.41 20.46
C LEU A 258 3.19 4.70 21.13
N LEU A 259 2.38 3.67 21.36
CA LEU A 259 1.07 3.82 22.00
C LEU A 259 1.15 4.21 23.48
N SER A 260 2.24 3.88 24.18
CA SER A 260 2.45 4.26 25.58
C SER A 260 3.03 5.67 25.76
N ALA A 261 3.50 6.30 24.68
CA ALA A 261 4.12 7.61 24.77
C ALA A 261 3.08 8.65 25.18
N ARG A 262 3.26 9.24 26.36
CA ARG A 262 2.33 10.22 26.95
C ARG A 262 2.07 11.42 26.02
N LYS A 263 3.07 11.78 25.20
CA LYS A 263 2.97 12.82 24.16
C LYS A 263 1.99 12.42 23.04
N ILE A 264 2.10 11.19 22.54
CA ILE A 264 1.23 10.65 21.48
C ILE A 264 -0.20 10.51 22.00
N LEU A 265 -0.38 9.94 23.18
CA LEU A 265 -1.69 9.84 23.84
C LEU A 265 -2.30 11.19 24.24
N GLY A 266 -1.53 12.28 24.22
CA GLY A 266 -2.02 13.63 24.49
C GLY A 266 -2.35 14.42 23.22
N ASP A 267 -2.08 13.85 22.04
CA ASP A 267 -2.31 14.49 20.75
C ASP A 267 -3.57 13.92 20.05
N LYS A 268 -4.04 14.65 19.05
CA LYS A 268 -5.16 14.24 18.19
C LYS A 268 -4.66 13.93 16.78
N PHE A 269 -5.28 12.93 16.17
CA PHE A 269 -4.91 12.38 14.87
C PHE A 269 -6.04 12.50 13.83
N GLY A 270 -7.09 13.26 14.13
CA GLY A 270 -8.25 13.49 13.27
C GLY A 270 -9.11 12.24 13.16
N ASP A 271 -9.63 11.98 11.96
CA ASP A 271 -10.54 10.88 11.67
C ASP A 271 -9.86 9.71 10.96
N ILE A 272 -10.45 8.52 11.14
CA ILE A 272 -10.14 7.32 10.36
C ILE A 272 -11.34 7.03 9.47
N ARG A 273 -11.11 6.75 8.18
CA ARG A 273 -12.17 6.37 7.24
C ARG A 273 -11.92 4.97 6.72
N VAL A 274 -12.98 4.16 6.68
CA VAL A 274 -12.94 2.77 6.22
C VAL A 274 -14.02 2.56 5.16
N GLY A 275 -13.59 2.25 3.94
CA GLY A 275 -14.47 1.92 2.81
C GLY A 275 -14.31 0.45 2.40
N PHE A 276 -15.42 -0.21 2.08
CA PHE A 276 -15.43 -1.59 1.61
C PHE A 276 -15.78 -1.58 0.12
N GLY A 277 -14.82 -1.93 -0.74
CA GLY A 277 -15.07 -2.01 -2.17
C GLY A 277 -15.85 -3.27 -2.55
N THR A 278 -16.35 -3.27 -3.79
CA THR A 278 -17.12 -4.39 -4.35
C THR A 278 -16.29 -5.69 -4.31
N PRO A 279 -16.84 -6.80 -3.80
CA PRO A 279 -16.16 -8.10 -3.79
C PRO A 279 -15.79 -8.58 -5.20
N VAL A 280 -14.53 -8.98 -5.38
CA VAL A 280 -14.01 -9.58 -6.62
C VAL A 280 -14.10 -11.10 -6.53
N SER A 281 -14.85 -11.70 -7.43
CA SER A 281 -15.03 -13.15 -7.52
C SER A 281 -13.86 -13.82 -8.24
N ALA A 282 -13.16 -14.74 -7.55
CA ALA A 282 -12.14 -15.58 -8.17
C ALA A 282 -12.69 -16.34 -9.38
N ARG A 283 -13.93 -16.82 -9.30
CA ARG A 283 -14.59 -17.54 -10.38
C ARG A 283 -14.81 -16.67 -11.61
N GLN A 284 -15.33 -15.46 -11.44
CA GLN A 284 -15.57 -14.55 -12.57
C GLN A 284 -14.25 -14.10 -13.18
N THR A 285 -13.30 -13.72 -12.33
CA THR A 285 -12.01 -13.19 -12.76
C THR A 285 -11.15 -14.24 -13.47
N LEU A 286 -11.05 -15.46 -12.94
CA LEU A 286 -10.26 -16.53 -13.56
C LEU A 286 -10.97 -17.25 -14.72
N ALA A 287 -12.27 -17.00 -14.94
CA ALA A 287 -12.96 -17.46 -16.13
C ALA A 287 -12.68 -16.58 -17.36
N LEU A 288 -12.11 -15.39 -17.18
CA LEU A 288 -11.65 -14.56 -18.28
C LEU A 288 -10.35 -15.14 -18.83
N ASP A 289 -10.35 -15.52 -20.11
CA ASP A 289 -9.18 -16.07 -20.78
C ASP A 289 -7.99 -15.11 -20.66
N GLY A 290 -6.86 -15.63 -20.17
CA GLY A 290 -5.61 -14.89 -20.01
C GLY A 290 -5.53 -14.01 -18.75
N PHE A 291 -6.55 -13.94 -17.89
CA PHE A 291 -6.51 -13.12 -16.68
C PHE A 291 -5.71 -13.78 -15.56
N SER A 292 -4.59 -13.15 -15.20
CA SER A 292 -3.58 -13.67 -14.28
C SER A 292 -3.77 -13.19 -12.84
N VAL A 293 -3.14 -13.87 -11.87
CA VAL A 293 -3.16 -13.46 -10.45
C VAL A 293 -2.58 -12.06 -10.23
N PRO A 294 -1.46 -11.65 -10.85
CA PRO A 294 -0.99 -10.27 -10.79
C PRO A 294 -2.05 -9.25 -11.24
N GLN A 295 -2.78 -9.51 -12.33
CA GLN A 295 -3.83 -8.61 -12.81
C GLN A 295 -5.00 -8.50 -11.81
N MET A 296 -5.38 -9.62 -11.17
CA MET A 296 -6.39 -9.61 -10.10
C MET A 296 -5.96 -8.75 -8.92
N LEU A 297 -4.70 -8.86 -8.51
CA LEU A 297 -4.16 -8.06 -7.41
C LEU A 297 -4.07 -6.58 -7.77
N THR A 298 -3.65 -6.25 -9.00
CA THR A 298 -3.69 -4.89 -9.53
C THR A 298 -5.11 -4.33 -9.49
N LEU A 299 -6.11 -5.10 -9.92
CA LEU A 299 -7.52 -4.69 -9.85
C LEU A 299 -7.96 -4.39 -8.40
N LEU A 300 -7.60 -5.26 -7.45
CA LEU A 300 -7.90 -5.04 -6.03
C LEU A 300 -7.25 -3.75 -5.50
N VAL A 301 -5.98 -3.50 -5.80
CA VAL A 301 -5.29 -2.26 -5.41
C VAL A 301 -5.94 -1.03 -6.04
N LYS A 302 -6.33 -1.11 -7.32
CA LYS A 302 -7.07 -0.01 -7.97
C LYS A 302 -8.44 0.22 -7.34
N GLN A 303 -9.16 -0.83 -6.95
CA GLN A 303 -10.43 -0.69 -6.23
C GLN A 303 -10.25 -0.06 -4.85
N GLN A 304 -9.16 -0.37 -4.12
CA GLN A 304 -8.82 0.33 -2.88
C GLN A 304 -8.61 1.83 -3.12
N GLN A 305 -7.84 2.18 -4.15
CA GLN A 305 -7.56 3.58 -4.51
C GLN A 305 -8.86 4.32 -4.88
N ARG A 306 -9.65 3.76 -5.80
CA ARG A 306 -10.94 4.31 -6.25
C ARG A 306 -11.93 4.42 -5.09
N GLY A 307 -11.99 3.44 -4.20
CA GLY A 307 -12.90 3.43 -3.05
C GLY A 307 -12.43 4.26 -1.85
N THR A 308 -11.39 5.08 -1.98
CA THR A 308 -10.87 5.88 -0.86
C THR A 308 -11.88 6.96 -0.47
N LEU A 309 -12.20 7.03 0.83
CA LEU A 309 -12.85 8.20 1.45
C LEU A 309 -11.76 9.03 2.11
N SER A 310 -11.62 10.31 1.79
CA SER A 310 -10.54 11.18 2.32
C SER A 310 -11.01 12.63 2.46
N THR A 311 -10.14 13.48 3.02
CA THR A 311 -10.33 14.93 3.03
C THR A 311 -9.62 15.58 1.85
N HIS A 312 -9.79 16.89 1.69
CA HIS A 312 -9.04 17.68 0.71
C HIS A 312 -7.54 17.85 1.06
N PHE A 313 -7.09 17.39 2.24
CA PHE A 313 -5.75 17.66 2.75
C PHE A 313 -4.61 17.07 1.90
N PRO A 314 -4.67 15.81 1.42
CA PRO A 314 -3.66 15.28 0.50
C PRO A 314 -3.49 16.12 -0.79
N LEU A 315 -4.59 16.62 -1.35
CA LEU A 315 -4.55 17.52 -2.52
C LEU A 315 -3.94 18.88 -2.17
N ALA A 316 -4.23 19.43 -0.99
CA ALA A 316 -3.59 20.65 -0.51
C ALA A 316 -2.08 20.48 -0.34
N CYS A 317 -1.64 19.34 0.20
CA CYS A 317 -0.21 19.01 0.28
C CYS A 317 0.44 18.87 -1.10
N LEU A 318 -0.27 18.28 -2.07
CA LEU A 318 0.20 18.22 -3.45
C LEU A 318 0.42 19.62 -4.02
N ILE A 319 -0.54 20.53 -3.83
CA ILE A 319 -0.44 21.94 -4.24
C ILE A 319 0.75 22.62 -3.57
N LEU A 320 0.87 22.54 -2.24
CA LEU A 320 2.00 23.09 -1.49
C LEU A 320 3.34 22.57 -2.04
N GLY A 321 3.43 21.28 -2.37
CA GLY A 321 4.63 20.68 -2.96
C GLY A 321 5.00 21.28 -4.33
N VAL A 322 4.01 21.63 -5.16
CA VAL A 322 4.25 22.34 -6.42
C VAL A 322 4.71 23.78 -6.17
N HIS A 323 4.21 24.44 -5.14
CA HIS A 323 4.58 25.80 -4.72
C HIS A 323 5.75 25.83 -3.71
N LYS A 324 6.67 24.86 -3.77
CA LYS A 324 7.90 24.83 -2.94
C LYS A 324 7.63 24.88 -1.42
N GLY A 325 6.51 24.33 -0.99
CA GLY A 325 6.13 24.23 0.41
C GLY A 325 5.47 25.47 0.99
N SER A 326 5.06 26.46 0.19
CA SER A 326 4.35 27.66 0.68
C SER A 326 3.31 28.17 -0.31
N ALA A 327 2.09 28.43 0.16
CA ALA A 327 1.03 29.03 -0.66
C ALA A 327 0.01 29.75 0.21
N SER A 328 -0.69 30.74 -0.38
CA SER A 328 -1.80 31.39 0.32
C SER A 328 -3.03 30.49 0.38
N VAL A 329 -3.85 30.61 1.44
CA VAL A 329 -5.12 29.87 1.57
C VAL A 329 -6.02 30.15 0.38
N THR A 330 -6.04 31.40 -0.10
CA THR A 330 -6.74 31.77 -1.33
C THR A 330 -6.28 30.95 -2.55
N THR A 331 -4.96 30.81 -2.74
CA THR A 331 -4.39 30.00 -3.83
C THR A 331 -4.72 28.52 -3.67
N LEU A 332 -4.63 28.00 -2.43
CA LEU A 332 -4.93 26.61 -2.12
C LEU A 332 -6.39 26.29 -2.44
N LEU A 333 -7.34 27.12 -1.98
CA LEU A 333 -8.76 26.97 -2.28
C LEU A 333 -9.04 27.03 -3.78
N ALA A 334 -8.45 28.01 -4.49
CA ALA A 334 -8.64 28.16 -5.92
C ALA A 334 -8.15 26.93 -6.71
N GLN A 335 -7.02 26.33 -6.31
CA GLN A 335 -6.50 25.13 -6.96
C GLN A 335 -7.23 23.85 -6.55
N LEU A 336 -7.67 23.74 -5.30
CA LEU A 336 -8.52 22.63 -4.85
C LEU A 336 -9.82 22.55 -5.64
N ASN A 337 -10.43 23.69 -5.98
CA ASN A 337 -11.71 23.74 -6.69
C ASN A 337 -11.71 22.98 -8.03
N TRP A 338 -10.59 22.95 -8.75
CA TRP A 338 -10.49 22.19 -10.01
C TRP A 338 -9.77 20.85 -9.88
N LEU A 339 -8.92 20.67 -8.86
CA LEU A 339 -8.24 19.39 -8.60
C LEU A 339 -9.15 18.36 -7.93
N ALA A 340 -10.03 18.79 -7.02
CA ALA A 340 -10.95 17.90 -6.31
C ALA A 340 -11.90 17.16 -7.28
N PRO A 341 -12.52 17.81 -8.28
CA PRO A 341 -13.31 17.11 -9.31
C PRO A 341 -12.52 16.05 -10.09
N LEU A 342 -11.23 16.26 -10.37
CA LEU A 342 -10.38 15.25 -11.03
C LEU A 342 -10.21 14.00 -10.15
N ALA A 343 -9.93 14.19 -8.86
CA ALA A 343 -9.81 13.09 -7.90
C ALA A 343 -11.16 12.38 -7.69
N GLN A 344 -12.27 13.12 -7.63
CA GLN A 344 -13.61 12.54 -7.50
C GLN A 344 -14.00 11.69 -8.70
N ARG A 345 -13.66 12.13 -9.93
CA ARG A 345 -13.88 11.35 -11.15
C ARG A 345 -13.04 10.08 -11.23
N SER A 346 -11.91 10.01 -10.53
CA SER A 346 -11.17 8.75 -10.38
C SER A 346 -11.76 7.80 -9.34
N GLY A 347 -12.87 8.19 -8.68
CA GLY A 347 -13.65 7.37 -7.74
C GLY A 347 -13.56 7.83 -6.29
N VAL A 348 -12.57 8.66 -5.95
CA VAL A 348 -12.30 9.07 -4.57
C VAL A 348 -13.46 9.90 -4.02
N ARG A 349 -13.89 9.60 -2.81
CA ARG A 349 -14.91 10.40 -2.11
C ARG A 349 -14.19 11.40 -1.21
N LEU A 350 -14.38 12.68 -1.49
CA LEU A 350 -13.87 13.77 -0.66
C LEU A 350 -14.99 14.27 0.25
N GLU A 351 -14.67 14.50 1.52
CA GLU A 351 -15.59 15.08 2.49
C GLU A 351 -15.89 16.55 2.22
N SER A 352 -16.57 17.22 3.17
CA SER A 352 -17.03 18.61 3.06
C SER A 352 -16.04 19.55 2.39
N GLU A 353 -16.60 20.48 1.62
CA GLU A 353 -15.85 21.50 0.89
C GLU A 353 -14.85 22.25 1.78
N PRO A 354 -13.63 22.49 1.27
CA PRO A 354 -12.61 23.20 2.02
C PRO A 354 -13.00 24.67 2.18
N SER A 355 -12.61 25.24 3.32
CA SER A 355 -12.78 26.67 3.64
C SER A 355 -11.53 27.21 4.33
N ALA A 356 -11.43 28.52 4.50
CA ALA A 356 -10.33 29.11 5.27
C ALA A 356 -10.27 28.54 6.69
N LEU A 357 -11.43 28.40 7.36
CA LEU A 357 -11.51 27.80 8.69
C LEU A 357 -11.04 26.35 8.70
N TRP A 358 -11.42 25.57 7.68
CA TRP A 358 -10.96 24.20 7.53
C TRP A 358 -9.43 24.14 7.44
N PHE A 359 -8.78 25.03 6.67
CA PHE A 359 -7.33 25.09 6.59
C PHE A 359 -6.67 25.36 7.95
N HIS A 360 -7.23 26.25 8.77
CA HIS A 360 -6.72 26.49 10.11
C HIS A 360 -6.78 25.22 10.99
N GLU A 361 -7.88 24.46 10.94
CA GLU A 361 -7.99 23.20 11.69
C GLU A 361 -7.04 22.11 11.15
N GLN A 362 -6.87 22.02 9.81
CA GLN A 362 -5.89 21.10 9.22
C GLN A 362 -4.45 21.46 9.63
N VAL A 363 -4.06 22.73 9.56
CA VAL A 363 -2.72 23.16 10.00
C VAL A 363 -2.50 22.89 11.49
N LYS A 364 -3.54 23.03 12.33
CA LYS A 364 -3.48 22.73 13.76
C LYS A 364 -3.33 21.23 14.04
N LEU A 365 -3.99 20.38 13.24
CA LEU A 365 -3.85 18.92 13.29
C LEU A 365 -2.44 18.49 12.84
N HIS A 366 -1.92 19.12 11.79
CA HIS A 366 -0.62 18.85 11.16
C HIS A 366 0.49 19.82 11.60
N ARG A 367 0.37 20.38 12.81
CA ARG A 367 1.27 21.42 13.35
C ARG A 367 2.72 20.97 13.54
N ASN A 368 2.98 19.67 13.42
CA ASN A 368 4.32 19.11 13.47
C ASN A 368 5.15 19.43 12.23
N PHE A 369 4.53 19.74 11.09
CA PHE A 369 5.25 20.11 9.86
C PHE A 369 4.66 21.30 9.10
N LEU A 370 3.45 21.77 9.43
CA LEU A 370 2.85 22.96 8.83
C LEU A 370 2.69 24.10 9.84
N ALA A 371 2.70 25.32 9.31
CA ALA A 371 2.35 26.55 10.01
C ALA A 371 1.51 27.44 9.09
N ILE A 372 0.79 28.40 9.68
CA ILE A 372 0.00 29.39 8.98
C ILE A 372 0.25 30.76 9.58
N ASP A 373 0.71 31.70 8.74
CA ASP A 373 0.99 33.09 9.10
C ASP A 373 0.10 34.02 8.26
N GLY A 374 -0.93 34.58 8.88
CA GLY A 374 -1.96 35.33 8.14
C GLY A 374 -2.69 34.43 7.14
N ASP A 375 -2.56 34.74 5.84
CA ASP A 375 -3.14 33.95 4.74
C ASP A 375 -2.18 32.89 4.18
N ILE A 376 -0.94 32.79 4.68
CA ILE A 376 0.11 31.94 4.08
C ILE A 376 0.29 30.66 4.88
N VAL A 377 0.00 29.52 4.25
CA VAL A 377 0.34 28.19 4.77
C VAL A 377 1.72 27.80 4.25
N HIS A 378 2.61 27.37 5.14
CA HIS A 378 3.95 26.96 4.78
C HIS A 378 4.46 25.78 5.59
N VAL A 379 5.39 25.02 5.01
CA VAL A 379 6.12 23.95 5.67
C VAL A 379 7.09 24.56 6.68
N ARG A 380 7.11 24.02 7.89
CA ARG A 380 8.01 24.46 8.96
C ARG A 380 9.45 24.04 8.65
N VAL A 381 10.40 24.86 9.06
CA VAL A 381 11.79 24.43 9.24
C VAL A 381 11.84 23.52 10.47
N GLY A 382 12.40 22.32 10.30
CA GLY A 382 12.51 21.32 11.36
C GLY A 382 13.59 21.65 12.40
N ASP A 383 13.75 20.74 13.36
CA ASP A 383 14.74 20.86 14.42
C ASP A 383 16.14 20.44 13.91
N PRO A 384 17.15 21.33 13.91
CA PRO A 384 18.50 21.01 13.46
C PRO A 384 19.15 19.86 14.25
N ALA A 385 18.70 19.59 15.47
CA ALA A 385 19.21 18.48 16.29
C ALA A 385 18.78 17.09 15.77
N GLN A 386 17.84 17.01 14.81
CA GLN A 386 17.30 15.76 14.28
C GLN A 386 17.82 15.39 12.89
N GLY A 387 18.76 16.15 12.35
CA GLY A 387 19.32 15.99 11.01
C GLY A 387 19.27 17.31 10.24
N ASP A 388 19.20 17.23 8.91
CA ASP A 388 18.91 18.40 8.10
C ASP A 388 17.48 18.89 8.44
N PRO A 389 17.34 20.09 9.02
CA PRO A 389 16.07 20.59 9.54
C PRO A 389 15.01 20.70 8.44
N ASP A 390 15.40 20.89 7.18
CA ASP A 390 14.44 21.12 6.10
C ASP A 390 13.88 19.81 5.53
N ILE A 391 14.58 18.69 5.67
CA ILE A 391 14.21 17.44 4.98
C ILE A 391 12.98 16.77 5.59
N LEU A 392 12.92 16.65 6.93
CA LEU A 392 11.87 15.84 7.57
C LEU A 392 10.45 16.42 7.35
N PRO A 393 10.19 17.73 7.57
CA PRO A 393 8.89 18.34 7.27
C PRO A 393 8.50 18.22 5.79
N GLN A 394 9.47 18.33 4.88
CA GLN A 394 9.25 18.20 3.44
C GLN A 394 8.93 16.76 3.02
N LEU A 395 9.51 15.76 3.68
CA LEU A 395 9.15 14.36 3.47
C LEU A 395 7.76 14.03 4.01
N LEU A 396 7.34 14.65 5.12
CA LEU A 396 5.96 14.54 5.61
C LEU A 396 4.99 15.15 4.60
N LEU A 397 5.28 16.34 4.08
CA LEU A 397 4.50 16.94 2.99
C LEU A 397 4.40 15.96 1.80
N ALA A 398 5.54 15.42 1.35
CA ALA A 398 5.59 14.50 0.22
C ALA A 398 4.76 13.22 0.45
N GLN A 399 4.68 12.72 1.69
CA GLN A 399 3.87 11.55 2.04
C GLN A 399 2.38 11.78 1.74
N TYR A 400 1.83 12.94 2.14
CA TYR A 400 0.45 13.30 1.84
C TYR A 400 0.24 13.62 0.36
N SER A 401 1.20 14.31 -0.28
CA SER A 401 1.15 14.59 -1.72
C SER A 401 1.11 13.30 -2.56
N ASN A 402 1.85 12.27 -2.15
CA ASN A 402 1.89 10.98 -2.82
C ASN A 402 0.58 10.20 -2.71
N GLU A 403 -0.20 10.41 -1.65
CA GLU A 403 -1.55 9.86 -1.54
C GLU A 403 -2.44 10.44 -2.64
N ALA A 404 -2.51 11.77 -2.72
CA ALA A 404 -3.29 12.48 -3.75
C ALA A 404 -2.82 12.16 -5.17
N LEU A 405 -1.51 12.03 -5.38
CA LEU A 405 -0.95 11.77 -6.70
C LEU A 405 -1.48 10.47 -7.31
N GLN A 406 -1.74 9.44 -6.51
CA GLN A 406 -2.32 8.18 -7.01
C GLN A 406 -3.72 8.34 -7.58
N TRP A 407 -4.44 9.37 -7.18
CA TRP A 407 -5.81 9.65 -7.65
C TRP A 407 -5.81 10.34 -9.01
N ILE A 408 -4.77 11.10 -9.33
CA ILE A 408 -4.72 11.97 -10.51
C ILE A 408 -3.52 11.71 -11.45
N GLU A 409 -2.65 10.75 -11.14
CA GLU A 409 -1.46 10.47 -11.96
C GLU A 409 -1.75 10.17 -13.45
N PRO A 410 -2.89 9.54 -13.84
CA PRO A 410 -3.23 9.44 -15.26
C PRO A 410 -3.36 10.80 -15.96
N CYS A 411 -3.98 11.77 -15.28
CA CYS A 411 -4.10 13.15 -15.79
C CYS A 411 -2.74 13.85 -15.81
N CYS A 412 -1.89 13.62 -14.80
CA CYS A 412 -0.52 14.13 -14.78
C CYS A 412 0.33 13.59 -15.94
N LYS A 413 0.20 12.30 -16.28
CA LYS A 413 0.88 11.69 -17.43
C LYS A 413 0.37 12.27 -18.74
N LEU A 414 -0.95 12.40 -18.93
CA LEU A 414 -1.52 13.04 -20.11
C LEU A 414 -0.98 14.47 -20.30
N ALA A 415 -0.89 15.25 -19.21
CA ALA A 415 -0.31 16.58 -19.25
C ALA A 415 1.18 16.59 -19.68
N LEU A 416 1.94 15.53 -19.37
CA LEU A 416 3.31 15.35 -19.86
C LEU A 416 3.38 14.82 -21.30
N CYS A 417 2.40 14.04 -21.75
CA CYS A 417 2.37 13.51 -23.11
C CYS A 417 2.21 14.61 -24.16
N GLY A 418 1.47 15.69 -23.85
CA GLY A 418 1.15 16.69 -24.85
C GLY A 418 0.42 16.05 -26.05
N SER A 419 0.82 16.44 -27.25
CA SER A 419 0.32 15.88 -28.52
C SER A 419 0.90 14.52 -28.91
N ARG A 420 1.80 13.92 -28.10
CA ARG A 420 2.48 12.65 -28.43
C ARG A 420 1.59 11.40 -28.32
N GLY A 421 0.36 11.56 -27.83
CA GLY A 421 -0.65 10.50 -27.79
C GLY A 421 -0.33 9.32 -26.86
N ILE A 422 -0.99 8.19 -27.13
CA ILE A 422 -0.99 7.02 -26.25
C ILE A 422 0.38 6.32 -26.12
N GLU A 423 1.23 6.36 -27.15
CA GLU A 423 2.55 5.73 -27.07
C GLU A 423 3.43 6.42 -26.03
N ALA A 424 3.36 7.75 -25.95
CA ALA A 424 4.04 8.50 -24.91
C ALA A 424 3.49 8.18 -23.51
N PHE A 425 2.17 7.96 -23.40
CA PHE A 425 1.53 7.55 -22.15
C PHE A 425 2.02 6.16 -21.70
N ARG A 426 2.15 5.21 -22.63
CA ARG A 426 2.73 3.88 -22.38
C ARG A 426 4.20 3.96 -21.96
N THR A 427 4.98 4.83 -22.58
CA THR A 427 6.37 5.08 -22.16
C THR A 427 6.43 5.62 -20.73
N LEU A 428 5.56 6.56 -20.36
CA LEU A 428 5.48 7.05 -18.98
C LEU A 428 5.07 5.95 -17.99
N ASN A 429 4.13 5.07 -18.36
CA ASN A 429 3.80 3.90 -17.54
C ASN A 429 5.03 3.01 -17.31
N LYS A 430 5.82 2.73 -18.35
CA LYS A 430 7.06 1.94 -18.22
C LYS A 430 8.10 2.61 -17.33
N LEU A 431 8.29 3.92 -17.46
CA LEU A 431 9.25 4.68 -16.65
C LEU A 431 8.84 4.79 -15.17
N LEU A 432 7.54 4.69 -14.87
CA LEU A 432 6.99 4.86 -13.52
C LEU A 432 6.35 3.59 -12.95
N GLN A 433 6.58 2.43 -13.58
CA GLN A 433 5.93 1.14 -13.26
C GLN A 433 6.16 0.61 -11.84
N THR A 434 7.19 1.11 -11.15
CA THR A 434 7.46 0.76 -9.74
C THR A 434 6.98 1.81 -8.76
N GLU A 435 6.62 3.00 -9.24
CA GLU A 435 6.11 4.11 -8.43
C GLU A 435 4.58 4.10 -8.31
N PHE A 436 3.89 3.55 -9.31
CA PHE A 436 2.44 3.45 -9.34
C PHE A 436 1.98 2.09 -9.86
N VAL A 437 0.73 1.76 -9.57
CA VAL A 437 0.10 0.49 -9.97
C VAL A 437 -0.82 0.73 -11.16
N TYR A 438 -0.60 0.01 -12.25
CA TYR A 438 -1.29 0.21 -13.53
C TYR A 438 -2.10 -1.01 -13.98
N GLU A 439 -3.30 -0.77 -14.51
CA GLU A 439 -4.10 -1.77 -15.23
C GLU A 439 -3.55 -1.89 -16.66
N GLU A 440 -2.45 -2.63 -16.84
CA GLU A 440 -1.75 -2.77 -18.14
C GLU A 440 -2.67 -3.26 -19.27
N TRP A 441 -3.71 -4.02 -18.97
CA TRP A 441 -4.70 -4.50 -19.95
C TRP A 441 -5.75 -3.44 -20.34
N ARG A 442 -5.77 -2.28 -19.67
CA ARG A 442 -6.72 -1.17 -19.89
C ARG A 442 -6.05 0.15 -20.22
N GLU A 443 -4.77 0.17 -20.60
CA GLU A 443 -4.05 1.44 -20.82
C GLU A 443 -4.78 2.39 -21.79
N GLY A 444 -5.37 1.86 -22.86
CA GLY A 444 -6.14 2.65 -23.82
C GLY A 444 -7.49 3.15 -23.29
N ASP A 445 -8.12 2.42 -22.37
CA ASP A 445 -9.32 2.89 -21.68
C ASP A 445 -8.96 3.99 -20.69
N VAL A 446 -7.95 3.75 -19.85
CA VAL A 446 -7.47 4.70 -18.85
C VAL A 446 -7.02 6.01 -19.52
N PHE A 447 -6.34 5.93 -20.67
CA PHE A 447 -5.97 7.10 -21.47
C PHE A 447 -7.22 7.93 -21.86
N ARG A 448 -8.24 7.28 -22.41
CA ARG A 448 -9.49 7.94 -22.87
C ARG A 448 -10.31 8.49 -21.71
N GLU A 449 -10.49 7.70 -20.64
CA GLU A 449 -11.19 8.10 -19.42
C GLU A 449 -10.52 9.33 -18.77
N SER A 450 -9.19 9.37 -18.79
CA SER A 450 -8.42 10.49 -18.22
C SER A 450 -8.52 11.74 -19.10
N LEU A 451 -8.56 11.58 -20.42
CA LEU A 451 -8.77 12.69 -21.35
C LEU A 451 -10.17 13.30 -21.18
N ASP A 452 -11.20 12.45 -21.09
CA ASP A 452 -12.58 12.88 -20.81
C ASP A 452 -12.70 13.59 -19.46
N THR A 453 -12.01 13.07 -18.44
CA THR A 453 -11.93 13.68 -17.11
C THR A 453 -11.28 15.07 -17.17
N MET A 454 -10.15 15.22 -17.86
CA MET A 454 -9.47 16.51 -18.03
C MET A 454 -10.31 17.50 -18.85
N SER A 455 -11.02 17.03 -19.87
CA SER A 455 -11.93 17.86 -20.68
C SER A 455 -13.10 18.36 -19.84
N SER A 456 -13.76 17.47 -19.09
CA SER A 456 -14.91 17.77 -18.25
C SER A 456 -14.61 18.71 -17.07
N CYS A 457 -13.34 18.85 -16.69
CA CYS A 457 -12.88 19.72 -15.60
C CYS A 457 -12.17 20.99 -16.12
N ASP A 458 -12.34 21.32 -17.41
CA ASP A 458 -11.73 22.48 -18.08
C ASP A 458 -10.20 22.57 -17.87
N VAL A 459 -9.52 21.42 -17.85
CA VAL A 459 -8.06 21.35 -17.70
C VAL A 459 -7.36 21.57 -19.03
N LEU A 460 -7.90 20.98 -20.10
CA LEU A 460 -7.33 21.07 -21.44
C LEU A 460 -7.42 22.49 -22.01
N LEU A 461 -8.39 23.28 -21.55
CA LEU A 461 -8.59 24.69 -21.95
C LEU A 461 -7.71 25.68 -21.16
N ALA A 462 -6.95 25.19 -20.19
CA ALA A 462 -6.25 25.99 -19.19
C ALA A 462 -4.77 25.57 -19.10
N PRO A 463 -3.87 26.23 -19.85
CA PRO A 463 -2.45 25.88 -19.91
C PRO A 463 -1.77 25.82 -18.54
N GLU A 464 -2.18 26.67 -17.59
CA GLU A 464 -1.68 26.68 -16.22
C GLU A 464 -2.06 25.42 -15.42
N LYS A 465 -3.24 24.85 -15.65
CA LYS A 465 -3.67 23.60 -15.01
C LYS A 465 -2.91 22.41 -15.56
N THR A 466 -2.75 22.35 -16.89
CA THR A 466 -1.91 21.33 -17.55
C THR A 466 -0.45 21.44 -17.08
N LYS A 467 0.08 22.66 -17.00
CA LYS A 467 1.42 22.94 -16.47
C LYS A 467 1.59 22.45 -15.04
N PHE A 468 0.58 22.68 -14.18
CA PHE A 468 0.56 22.19 -12.81
C PHE A 468 0.63 20.65 -12.76
N LEU A 469 -0.28 19.98 -13.49
CA LEU A 469 -0.36 18.51 -13.51
C LEU A 469 0.93 17.86 -14.00
N ALA A 470 1.52 18.37 -15.08
CA ALA A 470 2.79 17.88 -15.60
C ALA A 470 3.91 18.01 -14.56
N SER A 471 3.94 19.14 -13.87
CA SER A 471 4.90 19.43 -12.82
C SER A 471 4.76 18.47 -11.61
N CYS A 472 3.59 17.89 -11.33
CA CYS A 472 3.43 16.90 -10.25
C CYS A 472 4.34 15.66 -10.42
N LEU A 473 4.62 15.24 -11.67
CA LEU A 473 5.44 14.06 -11.96
C LEU A 473 6.91 14.38 -12.26
N GLU A 474 7.24 15.65 -12.50
CA GLU A 474 8.59 16.14 -12.78
C GLU A 474 9.67 15.65 -11.78
N PRO A 475 9.45 15.67 -10.44
CA PRO A 475 10.46 15.18 -9.50
C PRO A 475 10.78 13.69 -9.64
N PHE A 476 9.81 12.86 -10.04
CA PHE A 476 10.01 11.42 -10.20
C PHE A 476 10.80 11.11 -11.47
N LEU A 477 10.51 11.80 -12.56
CA LEU A 477 11.25 11.66 -13.83
C LEU A 477 12.69 12.17 -13.69
N LEU A 478 12.90 13.34 -13.07
CA LEU A 478 14.25 13.84 -12.77
C LEU A 478 15.00 12.91 -11.82
N GLY A 479 14.32 12.43 -10.78
CA GLY A 479 14.88 11.48 -9.82
C GLY A 479 15.36 10.19 -10.49
N LEU A 480 14.53 9.60 -11.35
CA LEU A 480 14.88 8.40 -12.12
C LEU A 480 16.07 8.66 -13.05
N ALA A 481 16.07 9.77 -13.77
CA ALA A 481 17.16 10.13 -14.67
C ALA A 481 18.48 10.37 -13.90
N THR A 482 18.43 11.03 -12.75
CA THR A 482 19.60 11.23 -11.88
C THR A 482 20.13 9.90 -11.33
N ILE A 483 19.25 8.98 -10.94
CA ILE A 483 19.66 7.64 -10.49
C ILE A 483 20.31 6.87 -11.65
N ALA A 484 19.70 6.87 -12.83
CA ALA A 484 20.25 6.19 -14.01
C ALA A 484 21.64 6.72 -14.37
N ASP A 485 21.85 8.04 -14.41
CA ASP A 485 23.16 8.65 -14.61
C ASP A 485 24.15 8.26 -13.51
N SER A 486 23.73 8.33 -12.24
CA SER A 486 24.60 8.01 -11.10
C SER A 486 25.06 6.56 -11.15
N VAL A 487 24.17 5.65 -11.53
CA VAL A 487 24.48 4.23 -11.71
C VAL A 487 25.36 4.02 -12.93
N ALA A 488 25.15 4.74 -14.04
CA ALA A 488 25.95 4.62 -15.27
C ALA A 488 27.42 5.06 -15.07
N LEU A 489 27.68 5.93 -14.10
CA LEU A 489 29.02 6.35 -13.69
C LEU A 489 29.69 5.34 -12.75
N GLN A 490 28.90 4.48 -12.11
CA GLN A 490 29.37 3.49 -11.15
C GLN A 490 29.54 2.14 -11.86
N GLY A 491 30.68 1.48 -11.62
CA GLY A 491 30.89 0.12 -12.14
C GLY A 491 30.05 -0.91 -11.39
N SER A 492 30.57 -2.14 -11.27
CA SER A 492 29.97 -3.16 -10.41
C SER A 492 30.18 -2.78 -8.94
N LEU A 493 29.14 -2.24 -8.30
CA LEU A 493 29.11 -1.89 -6.87
C LEU A 493 28.05 -2.73 -6.14
N LYS A 494 28.22 -2.85 -4.82
CA LYS A 494 27.20 -3.48 -3.97
C LYS A 494 25.97 -2.60 -3.89
N GLU A 495 24.79 -3.21 -3.77
CA GLU A 495 23.48 -2.50 -3.71
C GLU A 495 23.47 -1.34 -2.69
N ARG A 496 24.07 -1.53 -1.50
CA ARG A 496 24.12 -0.51 -0.45
C ARG A 496 24.94 0.72 -0.86
N GLU A 497 26.05 0.51 -1.57
CA GLU A 497 26.93 1.59 -2.03
C GLU A 497 26.24 2.41 -3.12
N VAL A 498 25.59 1.72 -4.08
CA VAL A 498 24.79 2.35 -5.14
C VAL A 498 23.67 3.22 -4.55
N VAL A 499 22.91 2.68 -3.59
CA VAL A 499 21.82 3.42 -2.93
C VAL A 499 22.34 4.67 -2.23
N THR A 500 23.47 4.55 -1.52
CA THR A 500 24.08 5.68 -0.80
C THR A 500 24.52 6.78 -1.76
N ALA A 501 25.19 6.40 -2.86
CA ALA A 501 25.69 7.35 -3.84
C ALA A 501 24.55 8.03 -4.63
N CYS A 502 23.50 7.27 -4.99
CA CYS A 502 22.30 7.85 -5.60
C CYS A 502 21.63 8.85 -4.67
N GLN A 503 21.48 8.52 -3.38
CA GLN A 503 20.88 9.43 -2.40
C GLN A 503 21.69 10.72 -2.27
N GLU A 504 23.02 10.63 -2.25
CA GLU A 504 23.88 11.81 -2.16
C GLU A 504 23.78 12.70 -3.39
N ARG A 505 23.74 12.10 -4.59
CA ARG A 505 23.53 12.86 -5.83
C ARG A 505 22.17 13.56 -5.84
N LEU A 506 21.11 12.88 -5.40
CA LEU A 506 19.78 13.46 -5.29
C LEU A 506 19.74 14.58 -4.25
N ARG A 507 20.48 14.47 -3.13
CA ARG A 507 20.61 15.58 -2.16
C ARG A 507 21.18 16.82 -2.81
N GLN A 508 22.22 16.68 -3.64
CA GLN A 508 22.81 17.80 -4.37
C GLN A 508 21.81 18.44 -5.36
N ASP A 509 21.07 17.61 -6.10
CA ASP A 509 20.05 18.10 -7.04
C ASP A 509 18.89 18.82 -6.32
N VAL A 510 18.51 18.37 -5.12
CA VAL A 510 17.52 19.06 -4.28
C VAL A 510 18.08 20.37 -3.72
N ALA A 511 19.30 20.36 -3.18
CA ALA A 511 19.95 21.53 -2.60
C ALA A 511 20.21 22.64 -3.63
N THR A 512 20.50 22.27 -4.89
CA THR A 512 20.68 23.22 -6.01
C THR A 512 19.36 23.67 -6.63
N GLY A 513 18.22 23.12 -6.20
CA GLY A 513 16.90 23.43 -6.74
C GLY A 513 16.60 22.79 -8.10
N ARG A 514 17.47 21.90 -8.60
CA ARG A 514 17.23 21.12 -9.82
C ARG A 514 16.03 20.19 -9.65
N ILE A 515 15.88 19.59 -8.47
CA ILE A 515 14.71 18.80 -8.07
C ILE A 515 14.00 19.55 -6.94
N ARG A 516 12.77 19.99 -7.21
CA ARG A 516 11.99 20.82 -6.28
C ARG A 516 11.37 20.09 -5.08
N SER A 517 11.30 18.76 -5.12
CA SER A 517 10.65 17.94 -4.11
C SER A 517 11.67 17.04 -3.41
N TYR A 518 11.44 16.79 -2.13
CA TYR A 518 12.26 15.90 -1.32
C TYR A 518 11.86 14.42 -1.49
N SER A 519 10.74 14.11 -2.18
CA SER A 519 10.27 12.73 -2.38
C SER A 519 11.33 11.78 -2.96
N PRO A 520 12.13 12.19 -3.97
CA PRO A 520 13.18 11.33 -4.52
C PRO A 520 14.30 10.97 -3.55
N LEU A 521 14.48 11.70 -2.43
CA LEU A 521 15.49 11.37 -1.42
C LEU A 521 15.17 10.10 -0.62
N SER A 522 13.92 9.64 -0.68
CA SER A 522 13.50 8.45 0.06
C SER A 522 14.19 7.19 -0.45
N LEU A 523 14.63 6.34 0.48
CA LEU A 523 15.19 5.02 0.17
C LEU A 523 14.20 4.15 -0.59
N ASP A 524 12.89 4.32 -0.36
CA ASP A 524 11.83 3.63 -1.08
C ASP A 524 11.82 4.03 -2.56
N PHE A 525 11.89 5.34 -2.89
CA PHE A 525 12.00 5.82 -4.28
C PHE A 525 13.27 5.31 -4.96
N ILE A 526 14.42 5.40 -4.28
CA ILE A 526 15.71 4.97 -4.86
C ILE A 526 15.68 3.47 -5.18
N LYS A 527 15.20 2.63 -4.26
CA LYS A 527 15.09 1.18 -4.47
C LYS A 527 14.09 0.84 -5.57
N SER A 528 12.95 1.54 -5.61
CA SER A 528 11.93 1.34 -6.64
C SER A 528 12.44 1.77 -8.02
N SER A 529 13.22 2.85 -8.10
CA SER A 529 13.89 3.29 -9.33
C SER A 529 14.93 2.27 -9.80
N LEU A 530 15.78 1.73 -8.92
CA LEU A 530 16.72 0.68 -9.28
C LEU A 530 16.00 -0.58 -9.80
N GLN A 531 14.87 -0.96 -9.19
CA GLN A 531 14.03 -2.05 -9.69
C GLN A 531 13.41 -1.73 -11.06
N CYS A 532 13.00 -0.47 -11.28
CA CYS A 532 12.50 -0.03 -12.58
C CYS A 532 13.58 -0.14 -13.66
N LEU A 533 14.82 0.27 -13.37
CA LEU A 533 15.94 0.15 -14.30
C LEU A 533 16.20 -1.32 -14.70
N VAL A 534 16.11 -2.25 -13.74
CA VAL A 534 16.19 -3.69 -14.04
C VAL A 534 15.01 -4.16 -14.91
N ALA A 535 13.79 -3.73 -14.59
CA ALA A 535 12.60 -4.07 -15.38
C ALA A 535 12.65 -3.52 -16.82
N LEU A 536 13.33 -2.39 -17.02
CA LEU A 536 13.61 -1.79 -18.33
C LEU A 536 14.79 -2.46 -19.06
N GLY A 537 15.39 -3.51 -18.49
CA GLY A 537 16.51 -4.23 -19.08
C GLY A 537 17.87 -3.53 -18.94
N ALA A 538 17.94 -2.43 -18.17
CA ALA A 538 19.16 -1.67 -17.95
C ALA A 538 20.14 -2.36 -16.99
N GLY A 539 19.73 -3.43 -16.31
CA GLY A 539 20.63 -4.25 -15.52
C GLY A 539 20.02 -5.57 -15.07
N GLU A 540 20.87 -6.46 -14.56
CA GLU A 540 20.51 -7.78 -14.06
C GLU A 540 20.90 -7.89 -12.58
N ARG A 541 20.09 -8.60 -11.80
CA ARG A 541 20.32 -8.80 -10.37
C ARG A 541 21.15 -10.06 -10.15
N GLU A 542 22.31 -9.91 -9.53
CA GLU A 542 23.20 -11.02 -9.14
C GLU A 542 23.26 -11.17 -7.61
N GLN A 543 23.94 -12.22 -7.12
CA GLN A 543 24.05 -12.50 -5.68
C GLN A 543 24.75 -11.38 -4.88
N SER A 544 25.67 -10.64 -5.49
CA SER A 544 26.49 -9.59 -4.86
C SER A 544 26.04 -8.15 -5.17
N GLY A 545 25.08 -7.94 -6.08
CA GLY A 545 24.66 -6.61 -6.52
C GLY A 545 23.93 -6.61 -7.85
N PHE A 546 24.20 -5.60 -8.67
CA PHE A 546 23.62 -5.43 -10.00
C PHE A 546 24.72 -5.30 -11.06
N VAL A 547 24.49 -5.89 -12.22
CA VAL A 547 25.30 -5.67 -13.43
C VAL A 547 24.51 -4.78 -14.37
N TRP A 548 25.07 -3.61 -14.69
CA TRP A 548 24.35 -2.57 -15.43
C TRP A 548 24.85 -2.43 -16.87
N LYS A 549 23.91 -2.16 -17.78
CA LYS A 549 24.14 -1.84 -19.20
C LYS A 549 24.12 -0.32 -19.37
N LYS A 550 25.31 0.27 -19.45
CA LYS A 550 25.50 1.73 -19.48
C LYS A 550 24.69 2.44 -20.57
N GLU A 551 24.63 1.87 -21.76
CA GLU A 551 23.89 2.45 -22.90
C GLU A 551 22.39 2.56 -22.61
N VAL A 552 21.79 1.50 -22.08
CA VAL A 552 20.36 1.46 -21.72
C VAL A 552 20.06 2.42 -20.56
N LEU A 553 20.98 2.56 -19.59
CA LEU A 553 20.82 3.54 -18.51
C LEU A 553 20.73 4.98 -19.05
N LEU A 554 21.60 5.33 -20.01
CA LEU A 554 21.60 6.65 -20.63
C LEU A 554 20.35 6.87 -21.49
N GLU A 555 19.87 5.85 -22.18
CA GLU A 555 18.59 5.89 -22.92
C GLU A 555 17.42 6.18 -21.97
N VAL A 556 17.28 5.43 -20.87
CA VAL A 556 16.23 5.65 -19.86
C VAL A 556 16.31 7.06 -19.28
N ALA A 557 17.51 7.56 -18.99
CA ALA A 557 17.70 8.90 -18.46
C ALA A 557 17.30 9.99 -19.48
N ASN A 558 17.61 9.79 -20.76
CA ASN A 558 17.22 10.70 -21.84
C ASN A 558 15.71 10.67 -22.09
N ASP A 559 15.11 9.48 -22.09
CA ASP A 559 13.67 9.30 -22.23
C ASP A 559 12.92 10.05 -21.13
N ALA A 560 13.31 9.86 -19.87
CA ALA A 560 12.71 10.56 -18.74
C ALA A 560 12.82 12.10 -18.87
N ARG A 561 13.96 12.61 -19.35
CA ARG A 561 14.17 14.06 -19.59
C ARG A 561 13.38 14.58 -20.78
N SER A 562 13.14 13.76 -21.81
CA SER A 562 12.41 14.19 -23.02
C SER A 562 11.01 14.72 -22.70
N PHE A 563 10.37 14.20 -21.65
CA PHE A 563 9.06 14.65 -21.17
C PHE A 563 9.08 15.98 -20.41
N LEU A 564 10.26 16.52 -20.08
CA LEU A 564 10.41 17.73 -19.26
C LEU A 564 10.82 18.96 -20.08
N CYS A 565 11.31 18.77 -21.31
CA CYS A 565 11.98 19.80 -22.10
C CYS A 565 11.10 20.62 -23.05
N GLN A 566 9.77 20.41 -23.12
CA GLN A 566 8.94 21.01 -24.18
C GLN A 566 7.95 22.09 -23.71
N GLU A 567 7.65 23.03 -24.64
CA GLU A 567 6.58 24.02 -24.52
C GLU A 567 5.21 23.33 -24.40
N ARG A 568 4.45 23.74 -23.38
CA ARG A 568 3.35 22.99 -22.77
C ARG A 568 2.00 23.40 -23.35
N THR A 569 1.81 23.27 -24.67
CA THR A 569 0.52 23.56 -25.33
C THR A 569 -0.09 22.26 -25.89
N LEU A 570 -1.23 21.86 -25.34
CA LEU A 570 -2.11 20.81 -25.87
C LEU A 570 -2.99 21.39 -26.99
N ASP A 571 -2.37 21.97 -28.01
CA ASP A 571 -3.10 22.44 -29.20
C ASP A 571 -3.04 21.34 -30.26
N GLY A 572 -4.01 20.43 -30.23
CA GLY A 572 -4.11 19.30 -31.17
C GLY A 572 -5.30 18.41 -30.92
#